data_AF-A0A7Y8HYW7-F1
#
_entry.id   AF-A0A7Y8HYW7-F1
#
_cell.length_a   1.000
_cell.length_b   1.000
_cell.length_c   1.000
_cell.angle_alpha   90.00
_cell.angle_beta   90.00
_cell.angle_gamma   90.00
#
_symmetry.space_group_name_H-M   'P 1'
#
loop_
_entity.id
_entity.type
_entity.pdbx_description
1 polymer ?
#
loop_
_entity_poly.entity_id
_entity_poly.type
_entity_poly.pdbx_seq_one_letter_code
_entity_poly.pdbx_strand_id
1 'polypeptide(L)'
;MTPSDSELLEHIVDHLCEEQAGAVAGLTDKEIERRARLGIGRARGAGFTQPEEITAFVTLMFVVAPDFDAHPKIAKALGDLTGPKRLQNLFQQTSEEDWAEAAEQTAGWDGIE
;
A
#
# COMPACT_ATOMS: atom_id res chain seq x y z
N MET A 1 11.36 -10.69 16.79
CA MET A 1 12.28 -9.89 15.96
C MET A 1 11.44 -9.32 14.85
N THR A 2 11.40 -8.00 14.69
CA THR A 2 10.79 -7.40 13.49
C THR A 2 11.71 -7.69 12.31
N PRO A 3 11.20 -8.16 11.16
CA PRO A 3 12.03 -8.40 9.99
C PRO A 3 12.72 -7.09 9.58
N SER A 4 13.93 -7.22 9.06
CA SER A 4 14.66 -6.09 8.49
C SER A 4 13.90 -5.54 7.27
N ASP A 5 14.10 -4.26 6.92
CA ASP A 5 13.43 -3.66 5.75
C ASP A 5 13.72 -4.43 4.45
N SER A 6 14.91 -5.01 4.32
CA SER A 6 15.28 -5.87 3.19
C SER A 6 14.48 -7.17 3.17
N GLU A 7 14.33 -7.84 4.31
CA GLU A 7 13.54 -9.08 4.42
C GLU A 7 12.06 -8.82 4.14
N LEU A 8 11.54 -7.70 4.65
CA LEU A 8 10.17 -7.26 4.39
C LEU A 8 9.98 -6.93 2.91
N LEU A 9 10.95 -6.25 2.28
CA LEU A 9 10.90 -5.94 0.87
C LEU A 9 10.85 -7.18 0.00
N GLU A 10 11.75 -8.14 0.25
CA GLU A 10 11.78 -9.41 -0.49
C GLU A 10 10.44 -10.15 -0.35
N HIS A 11 9.91 -10.22 0.87
CA HIS A 11 8.61 -10.82 1.13
C HIS A 11 7.46 -10.11 0.39
N ILE A 12 7.46 -8.78 0.35
CA ILE A 12 6.42 -8.01 -0.38
C ILE A 12 6.53 -8.22 -1.88
N VAL A 13 7.74 -8.20 -2.44
CA VAL A 13 7.94 -8.43 -3.89
C VAL A 13 7.48 -9.82 -4.28
N ASP A 14 7.83 -10.84 -3.48
CA ASP A 14 7.38 -12.22 -3.68
C ASP A 14 5.85 -12.32 -3.63
N HIS A 15 5.22 -11.78 -2.58
CA HIS A 15 3.77 -11.70 -2.44
C HIS A 15 3.08 -10.99 -3.62
N LEU A 16 3.63 -9.87 -4.10
CA LEU A 16 3.08 -9.15 -5.25
C LEU A 16 3.19 -9.97 -6.54
N CYS A 17 4.30 -10.65 -6.77
CA CYS A 17 4.50 -11.50 -7.94
C CYS A 17 3.60 -12.74 -7.91
N GLU A 18 3.39 -13.36 -6.75
CA GLU A 18 2.59 -14.57 -6.59
C GLU A 18 1.08 -14.27 -6.55
N GLU A 19 0.65 -13.32 -5.72
CA GLU A 19 -0.77 -13.07 -5.44
C GLU A 19 -1.35 -11.94 -6.30
N GLN A 20 -0.50 -11.03 -6.80
CA GLN A 20 -0.91 -9.83 -7.54
C GLN A 20 -0.21 -9.68 -8.90
N ALA A 21 0.02 -10.80 -9.59
CA ALA A 21 0.71 -10.83 -10.87
C ALA A 21 0.16 -9.83 -11.91
N GLY A 22 -1.15 -9.56 -11.87
CA GLY A 22 -1.79 -8.56 -12.73
C GLY A 22 -1.38 -7.12 -12.42
N ALA A 23 -1.15 -6.77 -11.15
CA ALA A 23 -0.77 -5.43 -10.72
C ALA A 23 0.71 -5.12 -10.99
N VAL A 24 1.55 -6.16 -11.09
CA VAL A 24 2.97 -6.04 -11.47
C VAL A 24 3.23 -6.37 -12.94
N ALA A 25 2.20 -6.71 -13.70
CA ALA A 25 2.32 -7.07 -15.11
C ALA A 25 2.92 -5.90 -15.91
N GLY A 26 4.03 -6.17 -16.61
CA GLY A 26 4.73 -5.16 -17.42
C GLY A 26 5.75 -4.33 -16.66
N LEU A 27 5.93 -4.55 -15.35
CA LEU A 27 7.03 -3.97 -14.57
C LEU A 27 8.25 -4.88 -14.60
N THR A 28 9.43 -4.27 -14.47
CA THR A 28 10.67 -5.03 -14.23
C THR A 28 10.84 -5.27 -12.73
N ASP A 29 11.57 -6.31 -12.35
CA ASP A 29 11.85 -6.61 -10.93
C ASP A 29 12.39 -5.39 -10.19
N LYS A 30 13.30 -4.64 -10.81
CA LYS A 30 13.85 -3.40 -10.25
C LYS A 30 12.80 -2.33 -10.00
N GLU A 31 11.79 -2.23 -10.86
CA GLU A 31 10.70 -1.27 -10.72
C GLU A 31 9.75 -1.71 -9.59
N ILE A 32 9.46 -3.00 -9.49
CA ILE A 32 8.66 -3.57 -8.40
C ILE A 32 9.36 -3.34 -7.06
N GLU A 33 10.66 -3.66 -6.97
CA GLU A 33 11.47 -3.41 -5.78
C GLU A 33 11.51 -1.92 -5.41
N ARG A 34 11.70 -1.03 -6.39
CA ARG A 34 11.72 0.42 -6.14
C ARG A 34 10.39 0.91 -5.57
N ARG A 35 9.27 0.52 -6.19
CA ARG A 35 7.91 0.89 -5.76
C ARG A 35 7.55 0.29 -4.41
N ALA A 36 7.93 -0.96 -4.15
CA ALA A 36 7.72 -1.60 -2.86
C ALA A 36 8.52 -0.91 -1.75
N ARG A 37 9.77 -0.48 -1.99
CA ARG A 37 10.55 0.33 -1.03
C ARG A 37 9.86 1.66 -0.69
N LEU A 38 9.33 2.35 -1.70
CA LEU A 38 8.55 3.59 -1.49
C LEU A 38 7.31 3.30 -0.62
N GLY A 39 6.60 2.22 -0.91
CA GLY A 39 5.43 1.83 -0.13
C GLY A 39 5.75 1.49 1.33
N ILE A 40 6.86 0.80 1.59
CA ILE A 40 7.31 0.50 2.97
C ILE A 40 7.59 1.81 3.72
N GLY A 41 8.29 2.76 3.09
CA GLY A 41 8.58 4.07 3.68
C GLY A 41 7.30 4.84 4.02
N ARG A 42 6.33 4.85 3.10
CA ARG A 42 5.05 5.53 3.26
C ARG A 42 4.19 4.89 4.34
N ALA A 43 4.10 3.56 4.37
CA ALA A 43 3.41 2.82 5.41
C ALA A 43 3.99 3.13 6.80
N ARG A 44 5.32 3.17 6.93
CA ARG A 44 5.98 3.56 8.18
C ARG A 44 5.69 5.02 8.56
N GLY A 45 5.68 5.93 7.58
CA GLY A 45 5.27 7.32 7.78
C GLY A 45 3.84 7.46 8.30
N ALA A 46 2.92 6.59 7.87
CA ALA A 46 1.55 6.49 8.36
C ALA A 46 1.40 5.75 9.72
N GLY A 47 2.53 5.34 10.32
CA GLY A 47 2.59 4.71 11.64
C GLY A 47 2.36 3.20 11.64
N PHE A 48 2.43 2.53 10.48
CA PHE A 48 2.39 1.07 10.42
C PHE A 48 3.73 0.47 10.85
N THR A 49 3.66 -0.51 11.75
CA THR A 49 4.85 -1.18 12.31
C THR A 49 4.82 -2.69 12.14
N GLN A 50 3.64 -3.27 11.88
CA GLN A 50 3.49 -4.71 11.69
C GLN A 50 3.77 -5.08 10.22
N PRO A 51 4.59 -6.12 9.95
CA PRO A 51 4.87 -6.59 8.60
C PRO A 51 3.62 -6.83 7.76
N GLU A 52 2.63 -7.51 8.32
CA GLU A 52 1.36 -7.83 7.65
C GLU A 52 0.59 -6.58 7.23
N GLU A 53 0.55 -5.54 8.08
CA GLU A 53 -0.11 -4.27 7.77
C GLU A 53 0.68 -3.48 6.73
N ILE A 54 2.02 -3.52 6.78
CA ILE A 54 2.86 -2.87 5.76
C ILE A 54 2.67 -3.57 4.41
N THR A 55 2.71 -4.90 4.36
CA THR A 55 2.46 -5.68 3.13
C THR A 55 1.11 -5.32 2.55
N ALA A 56 0.03 -5.35 3.34
CA ALA A 56 -1.29 -4.98 2.87
C ALA A 56 -1.38 -3.52 2.37
N PHE A 57 -0.70 -2.58 3.06
CA PHE A 57 -0.63 -1.18 2.61
C PHE A 57 0.05 -1.06 1.24
N VAL A 58 1.21 -1.70 1.08
CA VAL A 58 1.94 -1.67 -0.19
C VAL A 58 1.13 -2.37 -1.29
N THR A 59 0.49 -3.51 -1.00
CA THR A 59 -0.39 -4.17 -1.97
C THR A 59 -1.50 -3.25 -2.47
N LEU A 60 -2.11 -2.44 -1.60
CA LEU A 60 -3.11 -1.45 -2.02
C LEU A 60 -2.54 -0.37 -2.93
N MET A 61 -1.28 0.04 -2.72
CA MET A 61 -0.61 0.99 -3.62
C MET A 61 -0.46 0.44 -5.05
N PHE A 62 -0.29 -0.87 -5.21
CA PHE A 62 -0.21 -1.51 -6.52
C PHE A 62 -1.58 -1.79 -7.15
N VAL A 63 -2.56 -2.20 -6.33
CA VAL A 63 -3.88 -2.64 -6.82
C VAL A 63 -4.85 -1.49 -7.05
N VAL A 64 -4.85 -0.49 -6.17
CA VAL A 64 -5.80 0.64 -6.22
C VAL A 64 -5.12 1.84 -6.88
N ALA A 65 -4.19 2.45 -6.15
CA ALA A 65 -3.47 3.63 -6.56
C ALA A 65 -2.30 3.84 -5.60
N PRO A 66 -1.12 4.26 -6.10
CA PRO A 66 0.04 4.47 -5.25
C PRO A 66 -0.15 5.58 -4.22
N ASP A 67 -1.07 6.51 -4.47
CA ASP A 67 -1.44 7.62 -3.60
C ASP A 67 -2.86 7.47 -3.01
N PHE A 68 -3.41 6.26 -2.93
CA PHE A 68 -4.76 6.01 -2.40
C PHE A 68 -4.99 6.62 -1.00
N ASP A 69 -3.95 6.64 -0.18
CA ASP A 69 -3.95 7.18 1.18
C ASP A 69 -4.06 8.72 1.23
N ALA A 70 -3.87 9.41 0.09
CA ALA A 70 -4.09 10.85 -0.03
C ALA A 70 -5.57 11.20 -0.28
N HIS A 71 -6.41 10.24 -0.67
CA HIS A 71 -7.83 10.48 -0.86
C HIS A 71 -8.48 10.91 0.48
N PRO A 72 -9.22 12.04 0.54
CA PRO A 72 -9.60 12.67 1.80
C PRO A 72 -10.43 11.76 2.73
N LYS A 73 -11.24 10.87 2.17
CA LYS A 73 -12.05 9.91 2.93
C LYS A 73 -11.22 8.77 3.51
N ILE A 74 -10.30 8.24 2.71
CA ILE A 74 -9.38 7.17 3.09
C ILE A 74 -8.38 7.69 4.13
N ALA A 75 -7.79 8.86 3.87
CA ALA A 75 -6.89 9.55 4.80
C ALA A 75 -7.56 9.79 6.16
N LYS A 76 -8.80 10.27 6.15
CA LYS A 76 -9.58 10.49 7.37
C LYS A 76 -9.83 9.19 8.13
N ALA A 77 -10.29 8.15 7.45
CA ALA A 77 -10.51 6.85 8.08
C ALA A 77 -9.20 6.24 8.63
N LEU A 78 -8.10 6.32 7.89
CA LEU A 78 -6.78 5.90 8.36
C LEU A 78 -6.32 6.67 9.61
N GLY A 79 -6.61 7.97 9.68
CA GLY A 79 -6.29 8.83 10.82
C GLY A 79 -7.15 8.54 12.07
N ASP A 80 -8.43 8.24 11.89
CA ASP A 80 -9.35 7.87 12.98
C ASP A 80 -9.05 6.46 13.55
N LEU A 81 -8.53 5.57 12.70
CA LEU A 81 -8.21 4.21 13.09
C LEU A 81 -6.89 4.14 13.85
N THR A 82 -6.92 3.53 15.04
CA THR A 82 -5.74 3.25 15.86
C THR A 82 -5.75 1.78 16.32
N GLY A 83 -4.58 1.22 16.60
CA GLY A 83 -4.44 -0.15 17.09
C GLY A 83 -4.23 -1.19 15.97
N PRO A 84 -4.39 -2.49 16.27
CA PRO A 84 -4.19 -3.56 15.29
C PRO A 84 -5.35 -3.62 14.28
N LYS A 85 -5.07 -4.12 13.07
CA LYS A 85 -6.06 -4.32 11.99
C LYS A 85 -6.62 -3.00 11.43
N ARG A 86 -5.81 -1.94 11.41
CA ARG A 86 -6.24 -0.63 10.88
C ARG A 86 -6.72 -0.74 9.44
N LEU A 87 -5.99 -1.46 8.58
CA LEU A 87 -6.41 -1.64 7.18
C LEU A 87 -7.70 -2.43 7.03
N GLN A 88 -7.93 -3.47 7.85
CA GLN A 88 -9.20 -4.21 7.81
C GLN A 88 -10.37 -3.31 8.21
N ASN A 89 -10.19 -2.47 9.23
CA ASN A 89 -11.22 -1.53 9.66
C ASN A 89 -11.41 -0.38 8.66
N LEU A 90 -10.38 -0.02 7.88
CA LEU A 90 -10.48 0.97 6.81
C LEU A 90 -11.54 0.56 5.80
N PHE A 91 -11.49 -0.68 5.29
CA PHE A 91 -12.49 -1.21 4.36
C PHE A 91 -13.91 -1.26 4.93
N GLN A 92 -14.07 -1.26 6.26
CA GLN A 92 -15.39 -1.19 6.89
C GLN A 92 -15.93 0.24 7.02
N GLN A 93 -15.06 1.26 6.95
CA GLN A 93 -15.43 2.67 7.06
C GLN A 93 -15.50 3.42 5.72
N THR A 94 -14.91 2.85 4.67
CA THR A 94 -14.91 3.40 3.31
C THR A 94 -15.81 2.59 2.39
N SER A 95 -16.47 3.25 1.45
CA SER A 95 -17.31 2.61 0.43
C SER A 95 -16.49 2.27 -0.82
N GLU A 96 -16.99 1.37 -1.66
CA GLU A 96 -16.38 1.05 -2.97
C GLU A 96 -16.21 2.30 -3.85
N GLU A 97 -17.15 3.26 -3.76
CA GLU A 97 -17.05 4.56 -4.44
C GLU A 97 -15.81 5.36 -4.00
N ASP A 98 -15.49 5.39 -2.70
CA ASP A 98 -14.30 6.11 -2.21
C ASP A 98 -13.00 5.53 -2.79
N TRP A 99 -12.98 4.21 -3.05
CA TRP A 99 -11.83 3.51 -3.64
C TRP A 99 -11.75 3.72 -5.14
N ALA A 100 -12.89 3.74 -5.84
CA ALA A 100 -12.95 4.06 -7.26
C ALA A 100 -12.46 5.50 -7.50
N GLU A 101 -12.94 6.46 -6.71
CA GLU A 101 -12.50 7.86 -6.79
C GLU A 101 -10.99 7.99 -6.55
N ALA A 102 -10.45 7.26 -5.57
CA ALA A 102 -9.01 7.25 -5.32
C ALA A 102 -8.20 6.68 -6.50
N ALA A 103 -8.71 5.64 -7.15
CA ALA A 103 -8.10 5.06 -8.34
C ALA A 103 -8.17 6.01 -9.56
N GLU A 104 -9.26 6.77 -9.70
CA GLU A 104 -9.44 7.73 -10.81
C GLU A 104 -8.61 9.01 -10.64
N GLN A 105 -8.39 9.46 -9.40
CA GLN A 105 -7.67 10.70 -9.10
C GLN A 105 -6.15 10.52 -8.92
N THR A 106 -5.64 9.30 -9.10
CA THR A 106 -4.22 8.99 -8.89
C THR A 106 -3.31 9.77 -9.84
N ALA A 107 -2.21 10.30 -9.29
CA ALA A 107 -1.11 10.84 -10.09
C ALA A 107 -0.20 9.73 -10.65
N GLY A 108 -0.43 8.48 -10.25
CA GLY A 108 0.40 7.33 -10.59
C GLY A 108 1.75 7.33 -9.88
N TRP A 109 2.56 6.32 -10.19
CA TRP A 109 3.85 6.07 -9.53
C TRP A 109 4.93 7.12 -9.85
N ASP A 110 4.75 7.91 -10.89
CA ASP A 110 5.68 8.98 -11.29
C ASP A 110 5.56 10.22 -10.38
N GLY A 111 4.38 10.41 -9.77
CA GLY A 111 4.11 11.51 -8.83
C GLY A 111 4.50 11.21 -7.38
N ILE A 112 5.07 10.03 -7.11
CA ILE A 112 5.50 9.63 -5.76
C ILE A 112 7.03 9.61 -5.70
N GLU A 113 7.56 10.63 -5.03
CA GLU A 113 9.00 10.81 -4.76
C GLU A 113 9.43 10.23 -3.41
#